data_AF-A0A821R809-F1
#
_entry.id   AF-A0A821R809-F1
#
_cell.length_a   1.000
_cell.length_b   1.000
_cell.length_c   1.000
_cell.angle_alpha   90.00
_cell.angle_beta   90.00
_cell.angle_gamma   90.00
#
_symmetry.space_group_name_H-M   'P 1'
#
loop_
_entity.id
_entity.type
_entity.pdbx_description
1 polymer ?
#
loop_
_entity_poly.entity_id
_entity_poly.type
_entity_poly.pdbx_seq_one_letter_code
_entity_poly.pdbx_strand_id
1 'polypeptide(L)' 'IWSMSKETPVHNLQAHNKDIYTIKWSPTGPGTINPNATLLLPSASFDSTVRL' A
#
# COMPACT_ATOMS: atom_id res chain seq x y z
N ILE A 1 5.94 -5.19 0.59
CA ILE A 1 4.87 -5.90 1.33
C ILE A 1 5.41 -7.21 1.85
N TRP A 2 5.15 -7.53 3.13
CA TRP A 2 5.69 -8.70 3.81
C TRP A 2 4.57 -9.61 4.30
N SER A 3 4.89 -10.90 4.46
CA SER A 3 4.02 -11.90 5.09
C SER A 3 4.86 -12.70 6.07
N MET A 4 4.31 -13.04 7.23
CA MET A 4 5.00 -13.83 8.25
C MET A 4 5.34 -15.25 7.79
N SER A 5 4.73 -15.73 6.70
CA SER A 5 4.99 -17.04 6.12
C SER A 5 6.21 -17.08 5.18
N LYS A 6 6.86 -15.95 4.89
CA LYS A 6 8.00 -15.87 3.96
C LYS A 6 9.11 -15.01 4.54
N GLU A 7 10.35 -15.40 4.27
CA GLU A 7 11.55 -14.64 4.67
C GLU A 7 11.92 -13.53 3.67
N THR A 8 11.31 -13.55 2.48
CA THR A 8 11.50 -12.54 1.43
C THR A 8 10.24 -11.69 1.24
N PRO A 9 10.35 -10.43 0.76
CA PRO A 9 9.17 -9.59 0.53
C PRO A 9 8.25 -10.25 -0.50
N VAL A 10 6.94 -10.25 -0.23
CA VAL A 10 5.91 -10.79 -1.13
C VAL A 10 5.76 -9.90 -2.37
N HIS A 11 5.85 -8.59 -2.17
CA HIS A 11 5.83 -7.60 -3.25
C HIS A 11 6.89 -6.53 -2.98
N ASN A 12 7.67 -6.23 -4.01
CA ASN A 12 8.55 -5.07 -4.08
C ASN A 12 7.95 -4.08 -5.09
N LEU A 13 7.47 -2.92 -4.62
CA LEU A 13 6.75 -1.94 -5.43
C LEU A 13 7.63 -0.69 -5.62
N GLN A 14 8.07 -0.43 -6.85
CA GLN A 14 8.84 0.77 -7.20
C GLN A 14 7.94 1.77 -7.91
N ALA A 15 7.23 2.55 -7.10
CA ALA A 15 6.21 3.47 -7.60
C ALA A 15 6.75 4.91 -7.74
N HIS A 16 7.65 5.34 -6.86
CA HIS A 16 8.10 6.72 -6.77
C HIS A 16 9.58 6.86 -7.12
N ASN A 17 9.97 8.06 -7.58
CA ASN A 17 11.36 8.38 -7.94
C ASN A 17 12.12 9.06 -6.79
N LYS A 18 11.42 9.35 -5.68
CA LYS A 18 11.97 9.93 -4.45
C LYS A 18 11.31 9.29 -3.22
N ASP A 19 11.76 9.69 -2.04
CA ASP A 19 11.33 9.12 -0.76
C ASP A 19 9.82 9.16 -0.54
N ILE A 20 9.27 8.05 -0.04
CA ILE A 20 7.85 7.91 0.30
C ILE A 20 7.66 8.40 1.75
N TYR A 21 6.77 9.37 1.96
CA TYR A 21 6.51 9.92 3.30
C TYR A 21 5.35 9.25 4.02
N THR A 22 4.35 8.78 3.28
CA THR A 22 3.18 8.16 3.90
C THR A 22 2.63 7.06 3.01
N ILE A 23 2.16 6.01 3.68
CA ILE A 23 1.37 4.91 3.11
C ILE A 23 0.18 4.66 4.04
N LYS A 24 -0.99 4.39 3.47
CA LYS A 24 -2.20 4.08 4.24
C LYS A 24 -3.01 3.03 3.51
N TRP A 25 -3.45 2.00 4.21
CA TRP A 25 -4.43 1.06 3.66
C TRP A 25 -5.82 1.70 3.65
N SER A 26 -6.59 1.46 2.59
CA SER A 26 -8.01 1.81 2.58
C SER A 26 -8.79 0.99 3.61
N PRO A 27 -9.85 1.53 4.23
CA PRO A 27 -10.69 0.81 5.19
C PRO A 27 -11.70 -0.08 4.45
N THR A 28 -11.19 -0.97 3.60
CA THR A 28 -11.95 -1.82 2.68
C THR A 28 -11.48 -3.27 2.76
N GLY A 29 -12.32 -4.19 2.30
CA GLY A 29 -12.09 -5.63 2.35
C GLY A 29 -12.64 -6.29 3.62
N PRO A 30 -12.53 -7.62 3.72
CA PRO A 30 -13.18 -8.41 4.77
C PRO A 30 -12.85 -7.90 6.18
N GLY A 31 -13.87 -7.75 7.02
CA GLY A 31 -13.71 -7.28 8.41
C GLY A 31 -13.59 -5.76 8.58
N THR A 32 -13.73 -4.98 7.51
CA THR A 32 -13.80 -3.51 7.56
C THR A 32 -15.23 -2.98 7.39
N ILE A 33 -15.41 -1.66 7.49
CA ILE A 33 -16.68 -0.98 7.22
C ILE A 33 -17.12 -1.08 5.75
N ASN A 34 -16.20 -1.37 4.82
CA ASN A 34 -16.49 -1.50 3.38
C ASN A 34 -16.04 -2.90 2.88
N PRO A 35 -16.74 -3.98 3.27
CA PRO A 35 -16.27 -5.35 3.09
C PRO A 35 -16.13 -5.78 1.63
N ASN A 36 -16.96 -5.22 0.74
CA ASN A 36 -17.02 -5.60 -0.68
C ASN A 36 -16.16 -4.69 -1.58
N ALA A 37 -15.52 -3.65 -1.02
CA ALA A 37 -14.65 -2.76 -1.78
C ALA A 37 -13.21 -3.31 -1.85
N THR A 38 -12.51 -3.03 -2.95
CA THR A 38 -11.12 -3.45 -3.15
C THR A 38 -10.19 -2.81 -2.12
N LEU A 39 -9.29 -3.59 -1.54
CA LEU A 39 -8.21 -3.11 -0.67
C LEU A 39 -7.13 -2.42 -1.50
N LEU A 40 -6.83 -1.16 -1.19
CA LEU A 40 -5.84 -0.33 -1.86
C LEU A 40 -4.76 0.12 -0.86
N LEU A 41 -3.55 0.36 -1.36
CA LEU A 41 -2.44 0.93 -0.59
C LEU A 41 -1.93 2.23 -1.24
N PRO A 42 -2.64 3.34 -1.02
CA PRO A 42 -2.14 4.64 -1.43
C PRO A 42 -0.77 4.98 -0.84
N SER A 43 0.11 5.55 -1.66
CA SER A 43 1.42 6.09 -1.27
C SER A 43 1.63 7.52 -1.79
N ALA A 44 2.27 8.36 -0.98
CA ALA A 44 2.65 9.72 -1.38
C ALA A 44 4.14 9.98 -1.13
N SER A 45 4.80 10.67 -2.05
CA SER A 45 6.26 10.85 -2.09
C SER A 45 6.69 12.31 -2.23
N PHE A 46 7.96 12.59 -1.89
CA PHE A 46 8.64 13.86 -2.15
C PHE A 46 8.70 14.24 -3.64
N ASP A 47 8.50 13.28 -4.54
CA ASP A 47 8.39 13.57 -5.97
C ASP A 47 7.09 14.29 -6.36
N SER A 48 6.29 14.69 -5.38
CA SER A 48 5.00 15.39 -5.55
C SER A 48 3.93 14.54 -6.24
N THR A 49 4.06 13.21 -6.18
CA THR A 49 3.06 12.28 -6.73
C THR A 49 2.36 11.47 -5.64
N VAL A 50 1.12 11.10 -5.92
CA VAL A 50 0.33 10.14 -5.16
C VAL A 50 -0.01 8.97 -6.09
N ARG A 51 0.10 7.75 -5.58
CA ARG A 51 -0.25 6.51 -6.29
C ARG A 51 -1.21 5.68 -5.46
N LEU A 52 -2.08 4.94 -6.14
CA LEU A 52 -3.15 4.10 -5.57
C LEU A 52 -2.85 2.62 -5.80
#